data_AF-A0A080M3Q6-F1
#
_entry.id   AF-A0A080M3Q6-F1
#
_cell.length_a   1.000
_cell.length_b   1.000
_cell.length_c   1.000
_cell.angle_alpha   90.00
_cell.angle_beta   90.00
_cell.angle_gamma   90.00
#
_symmetry.space_group_name_H-M   'P 1'
#
loop_
_entity.id
_entity.type
_entity.pdbx_description
1 polymer ?
#
loop_
_entity_poly.entity_id
_entity_poly.type
_entity_poly.pdbx_seq_one_letter_code
_entity_poly.pdbx_strand_id
1 'polypeptide(L)'
;MPTLSFWVLCLLASLGFLAGCAAPLSPTVKTPMELEPAVKALAADIFGQVRASQNFVGRMGKKAFVVDPFIDAYTAEVNETSRQIEQVLMREVRSAFPEFPIEHMSVKNLGTSQYVVNGTIRLDKASGSGYYRVSSSVVDLKTGMIIANSEVWLTKEKLNFEPIASYKESPMYLKDKRVEGYIATTLSNTGELADKSYFDTLPTAAVLSEADVRFDAGDFANALDLYQLAESRADGKTMKTYSALYQSYRKLGQNQEAEKAFANLVDVGLVNNNLSTRFLFTVKTTDFVADSSLRSQYALWLRQIARRVATAGVCLNIVGHSSRSGNERYNDQLSQQRALAVQKLMQKDFPQVMQKTKAYGKGFRENIIGTGSDDAQDAIDRRVEFRVVECGR
;
A
#
# COMPACT_ATOMS: atom_id res chain seq x y z
N MET A 1 4.33 -91.15 -12.34
CA MET A 1 3.76 -91.12 -13.71
C MET A 1 2.25 -91.18 -13.58
N PRO A 2 1.47 -90.38 -14.35
CA PRO A 2 1.79 -89.06 -14.89
C PRO A 2 1.77 -88.06 -13.70
N THR A 3 1.07 -86.92 -13.56
CA THR A 3 0.20 -86.07 -14.44
C THR A 3 0.20 -84.62 -13.90
N LEU A 4 -0.38 -83.67 -14.64
CA LEU A 4 -0.63 -82.27 -14.24
C LEU A 4 -2.13 -81.97 -14.30
N SER A 5 -2.59 -80.92 -13.59
CA SER A 5 -3.27 -79.78 -14.24
C SER A 5 -3.34 -78.55 -13.33
N PHE A 6 -2.96 -77.40 -13.88
CA PHE A 6 -3.25 -76.08 -13.33
C PHE A 6 -4.75 -75.78 -13.46
N TRP A 7 -5.30 -74.95 -12.56
CA TRP A 7 -6.06 -73.75 -12.94
C TRP A 7 -5.94 -72.69 -11.83
N VAL A 8 -5.84 -71.43 -12.23
CA VAL A 8 -5.73 -70.27 -11.32
C VAL A 8 -7.04 -69.50 -11.33
N LEU A 9 -7.55 -69.12 -10.15
CA LEU A 9 -8.49 -68.02 -10.04
C LEU A 9 -8.31 -67.29 -8.69
N CYS A 10 -7.80 -66.07 -8.72
CA CYS A 10 -7.78 -65.19 -7.55
C CYS A 10 -9.04 -64.32 -7.54
N LEU A 11 -9.74 -64.27 -6.40
CA LEU A 11 -10.84 -63.34 -6.15
C LEU A 11 -10.53 -62.49 -4.93
N LEU A 12 -9.98 -61.30 -5.18
CA LEU A 12 -9.76 -60.26 -4.17
C LEU A 12 -11.04 -59.44 -3.99
N ALA A 13 -11.68 -59.58 -2.83
CA ALA A 13 -12.83 -58.75 -2.44
C ALA A 13 -12.33 -57.45 -1.79
N SER A 14 -12.32 -56.36 -2.54
CA SER A 14 -11.98 -55.02 -2.04
C SER A 14 -13.20 -54.32 -1.44
N LEU A 15 -13.20 -54.10 -0.11
CA LEU A 15 -14.16 -53.18 0.50
C LEU A 15 -13.75 -51.74 0.15
N GLY A 16 -14.62 -51.03 -0.57
CA GLY A 16 -14.41 -49.63 -0.93
C GLY A 16 -14.68 -48.69 0.23
N PHE A 17 -13.66 -47.91 0.64
CA PHE A 17 -13.88 -46.72 1.45
C PHE A 17 -14.52 -45.63 0.59
N LEU A 18 -15.74 -45.22 0.92
CA LEU A 18 -16.39 -44.04 0.35
C LEU A 18 -15.79 -42.77 0.96
N ALA A 19 -14.59 -42.40 0.48
CA ALA A 19 -14.06 -41.06 0.70
C ALA A 19 -14.93 -40.06 -0.07
N GLY A 20 -15.70 -39.24 0.66
CA GLY A 20 -16.49 -38.18 0.06
C GLY A 20 -15.57 -37.10 -0.53
N CYS A 21 -15.46 -37.05 -1.86
CA CYS A 21 -14.68 -36.02 -2.54
C CYS A 21 -15.28 -34.63 -2.28
N ALA A 22 -14.72 -33.88 -1.35
CA ALA A 22 -14.81 -32.44 -1.38
C ALA A 22 -14.21 -31.97 -2.72
N ALA A 23 -15.02 -31.31 -3.55
CA ALA A 23 -14.52 -30.74 -4.79
C ALA A 23 -13.41 -29.73 -4.47
N PRO A 24 -12.24 -29.78 -5.13
CA PRO A 24 -11.23 -28.76 -4.94
C PRO A 24 -11.80 -27.40 -5.33
N LEU A 25 -11.52 -26.38 -4.51
CA LEU A 25 -11.87 -25.00 -4.82
C LEU A 25 -11.29 -24.61 -6.19
N SER A 26 -12.08 -23.89 -6.98
CA SER A 26 -11.71 -23.49 -8.33
C SER A 26 -10.36 -22.75 -8.32
N PRO A 27 -9.43 -23.07 -9.25
CA PRO A 27 -8.15 -22.38 -9.30
C PRO A 27 -8.36 -20.88 -9.55
N THR A 28 -7.50 -20.04 -8.96
CA THR A 28 -7.51 -18.58 -9.13
C THR A 28 -7.64 -18.18 -10.60
N VAL A 29 -8.55 -17.26 -10.89
CA VAL A 29 -8.94 -16.92 -12.27
C VAL A 29 -7.84 -16.08 -12.91
N LYS A 30 -6.90 -16.77 -13.58
CA LYS A 30 -5.76 -16.17 -14.31
C LYS A 30 -6.18 -15.40 -15.58
N THR A 31 -7.45 -15.44 -15.95
CA THR A 31 -8.02 -14.65 -17.05
C THR A 31 -8.35 -13.25 -16.52
N PRO A 32 -7.79 -12.17 -17.09
CA PRO A 32 -8.16 -10.81 -16.73
C PRO A 32 -9.65 -10.53 -16.98
N MET A 33 -10.27 -9.83 -16.05
CA MET A 33 -11.69 -9.48 -16.06
C MET A 33 -11.89 -7.99 -15.74
N GLU A 34 -13.06 -7.44 -16.09
CA GLU A 34 -13.48 -6.13 -15.60
C GLU A 34 -13.59 -6.11 -14.06
N LEU A 35 -13.42 -4.94 -13.44
CA LEU A 35 -13.36 -4.79 -11.97
C LEU A 35 -14.51 -5.50 -11.23
N GLU A 36 -15.76 -5.27 -11.60
CA GLU A 36 -16.90 -5.84 -10.86
C GLU A 36 -16.95 -7.37 -10.88
N PRO A 37 -16.95 -8.08 -12.03
CA PRO A 37 -16.93 -9.55 -12.02
C PRO A 37 -15.66 -10.13 -11.37
N ALA A 38 -14.50 -9.47 -11.51
CA ALA A 38 -13.27 -9.91 -10.85
C ALA A 38 -13.39 -9.87 -9.32
N VAL A 39 -13.84 -8.74 -8.75
CA VAL A 39 -13.96 -8.58 -7.30
C VAL A 39 -15.06 -9.47 -6.72
N LYS A 40 -16.11 -9.78 -7.50
CA LYS A 40 -17.10 -10.80 -7.11
C LYS A 40 -16.50 -12.20 -7.06
N ALA A 41 -15.68 -12.58 -8.03
CA ALA A 41 -14.95 -13.86 -7.99
C ALA A 41 -13.99 -13.93 -6.79
N LEU A 42 -13.27 -12.84 -6.49
CA LEU A 42 -12.39 -12.72 -5.33
C LEU A 42 -13.17 -12.90 -4.00
N ALA A 43 -14.32 -12.24 -3.86
CA ALA A 43 -15.18 -12.37 -2.68
C ALA A 43 -15.76 -13.79 -2.56
N ALA A 44 -16.21 -14.39 -3.66
CA ALA A 44 -16.79 -15.73 -3.68
C ALA A 44 -15.77 -16.82 -3.28
N ASP A 45 -14.52 -16.72 -3.75
CA ASP A 45 -13.44 -17.64 -3.35
C ASP A 45 -13.04 -17.44 -1.88
N ILE A 46 -12.68 -16.20 -1.48
CA ILE A 46 -12.24 -15.91 -0.11
C ILE A 46 -13.30 -16.34 0.91
N PHE A 47 -14.56 -15.90 0.75
CA PHE A 47 -15.59 -16.24 1.72
C PHE A 47 -16.10 -17.68 1.56
N GLY A 48 -15.86 -18.32 0.40
CA GLY A 48 -15.98 -19.76 0.22
C GLY A 48 -14.97 -20.56 1.05
N GLN A 49 -13.68 -20.20 1.01
CA GLN A 49 -12.63 -20.75 1.86
C GLN A 49 -12.95 -20.55 3.35
N VAL A 50 -13.34 -19.32 3.73
CA VAL A 50 -13.76 -18.97 5.10
C VAL A 50 -14.97 -19.79 5.54
N ARG A 51 -15.96 -20.07 4.67
CA ARG A 51 -17.13 -20.92 4.98
C ARG A 51 -16.71 -22.39 5.14
N ALA A 52 -15.84 -22.90 4.26
CA ALA A 52 -15.35 -24.27 4.32
C ALA A 52 -14.57 -24.58 5.61
N SER A 53 -13.71 -23.67 6.07
CA SER A 53 -12.91 -23.88 7.29
C SER A 53 -13.74 -23.94 8.58
N GLN A 54 -14.94 -23.34 8.62
CA GLN A 54 -15.80 -23.38 9.82
C GLN A 54 -16.46 -24.74 10.01
N ASN A 55 -16.73 -25.46 8.93
CA ASN A 55 -17.30 -26.81 8.99
C ASN A 55 -16.36 -27.81 9.68
N PHE A 56 -15.07 -27.51 9.77
CA PHE A 56 -14.07 -28.28 10.51
C PHE A 56 -13.90 -27.81 11.97
N VAL A 57 -14.30 -26.58 12.29
CA VAL A 57 -14.10 -25.94 13.60
C VAL A 57 -15.43 -25.39 14.14
N GLY A 58 -16.19 -26.28 14.79
CA GLY A 58 -17.59 -26.09 15.21
C GLY A 58 -17.87 -25.02 16.28
N ARG A 59 -17.45 -23.78 16.05
CA ARG A 59 -17.80 -22.60 16.85
C ARG A 59 -19.08 -21.97 16.29
N MET A 60 -20.22 -22.25 16.93
CA MET A 60 -21.47 -21.52 16.67
C MET A 60 -21.34 -20.07 17.14
N GLY A 61 -21.37 -19.13 16.20
CA GLY A 61 -21.38 -17.70 16.46
C GLY A 61 -21.28 -16.92 15.15
N LYS A 62 -21.96 -15.77 15.05
CA LYS A 62 -21.78 -14.87 13.90
C LYS A 62 -20.32 -14.40 13.89
N LYS A 63 -19.65 -14.58 12.76
CA LYS A 63 -18.26 -14.14 12.58
C LYS A 63 -18.28 -12.78 11.89
N ALA A 64 -17.88 -11.74 12.60
CA ALA A 64 -17.81 -10.37 12.08
C ALA A 64 -16.44 -10.09 11.44
N PHE A 65 -16.47 -9.41 10.31
CA PHE A 65 -15.32 -9.06 9.47
C PHE A 65 -15.19 -7.53 9.41
N VAL A 66 -13.95 -7.05 9.47
CA VAL A 66 -13.62 -5.65 9.24
C VAL A 66 -12.72 -5.51 8.01
N VAL A 67 -13.00 -4.55 7.13
CA VAL A 67 -12.18 -4.29 5.92
C VAL A 67 -11.17 -3.19 6.23
N ASP A 68 -9.89 -3.54 6.26
CA ASP A 68 -8.78 -2.58 6.21
C ASP A 68 -8.70 -2.04 4.76
N PRO A 69 -8.72 -0.71 4.54
CA PRO A 69 -8.78 -0.12 3.20
C PRO A 69 -7.75 -0.69 2.23
N PHE A 70 -8.17 -0.95 1.00
CA PHE A 70 -7.30 -1.54 -0.03
C PHE A 70 -6.28 -0.50 -0.52
N ILE A 71 -5.05 -0.93 -0.81
CA ILE A 71 -3.97 -0.02 -1.26
C ILE A 71 -3.36 -0.45 -2.59
N ASP A 72 -2.79 0.51 -3.32
CA ASP A 72 -1.81 0.19 -4.35
C ASP A 72 -0.48 -0.25 -3.69
N ALA A 73 0.01 -1.44 -4.05
CA ALA A 73 1.20 -2.04 -3.45
C ALA A 73 2.50 -1.32 -3.80
N TYR A 74 2.50 -0.47 -4.82
CA TYR A 74 3.64 0.32 -5.25
C TYR A 74 3.66 1.70 -4.60
N THR A 75 2.53 2.42 -4.55
CA THR A 75 2.49 3.79 -4.01
C THR A 75 2.16 3.89 -2.51
N ALA A 76 1.60 2.83 -1.92
CA ALA A 76 1.05 2.78 -0.56
C ALA A 76 -0.22 3.62 -0.32
N GLU A 77 -0.91 4.00 -1.40
CA GLU A 77 -2.07 4.89 -1.36
C GLU A 77 -3.38 4.12 -1.52
N VAL A 78 -4.41 4.58 -0.81
CA VAL A 78 -5.80 4.29 -1.18
C VAL A 78 -6.16 5.22 -2.34
N ASN A 79 -6.77 4.67 -3.38
CA ASN A 79 -7.20 5.42 -4.56
C ASN A 79 -8.66 5.07 -4.92
N GLU A 80 -9.21 5.72 -5.95
CA GLU A 80 -10.59 5.47 -6.36
C GLU A 80 -10.85 4.03 -6.83
N THR A 81 -9.85 3.31 -7.35
CA THR A 81 -9.97 1.88 -7.64
C THR A 81 -10.05 1.04 -6.36
N SER A 82 -9.26 1.36 -5.33
CA SER A 82 -9.36 0.71 -4.01
C SER A 82 -10.77 0.82 -3.44
N ARG A 83 -11.33 2.04 -3.42
CA ARG A 83 -12.69 2.31 -2.95
C ARG A 83 -13.73 1.51 -3.72
N GLN A 84 -13.60 1.40 -5.04
CA GLN A 84 -14.50 0.60 -5.87
C GLN A 84 -14.40 -0.91 -5.54
N ILE A 85 -13.19 -1.43 -5.33
CA ILE A 85 -12.98 -2.83 -4.93
C ILE A 85 -13.64 -3.11 -3.58
N GLU A 86 -13.43 -2.27 -2.56
CA GLU A 86 -14.08 -2.42 -1.25
C GLU A 86 -15.61 -2.40 -1.37
N GLN A 87 -16.16 -1.44 -2.12
CA GLN A 87 -17.61 -1.30 -2.32
C GLN A 87 -18.23 -2.50 -3.05
N VAL A 88 -17.54 -3.12 -4.02
CA VAL A 88 -18.01 -4.33 -4.69
C VAL A 88 -17.86 -5.55 -3.78
N LEU A 89 -16.72 -5.72 -3.11
CA LEU A 89 -16.45 -6.83 -2.20
C LEU A 89 -17.47 -6.88 -1.06
N MET A 90 -17.68 -5.76 -0.36
CA MET A 90 -18.62 -5.71 0.77
C MET A 90 -20.07 -5.88 0.32
N ARG A 91 -20.44 -5.43 -0.88
CA ARG A 91 -21.77 -5.65 -1.47
C ARG A 91 -21.99 -7.12 -1.81
N GLU A 92 -21.00 -7.79 -2.40
CA GLU A 92 -21.08 -9.21 -2.73
C GLU A 92 -21.14 -10.08 -1.49
N VAL A 93 -20.29 -9.83 -0.48
CA VAL A 93 -20.30 -10.55 0.80
C VAL A 93 -21.66 -10.41 1.50
N ARG A 94 -22.21 -9.19 1.59
CA ARG A 94 -23.55 -8.95 2.18
C ARG A 94 -24.69 -9.65 1.42
N SER A 95 -24.48 -10.05 0.16
CA SER A 95 -25.47 -10.71 -0.70
C SER A 95 -25.34 -12.24 -0.69
N ALA A 96 -24.13 -12.76 -0.93
CA ALA A 96 -23.85 -14.20 -1.08
C ALA A 96 -23.43 -14.90 0.23
N PHE A 97 -23.07 -14.13 1.26
CA PHE A 97 -22.61 -14.61 2.56
C PHE A 97 -23.27 -13.85 3.74
N PRO A 98 -24.62 -13.79 3.82
CA PRO A 98 -25.33 -13.02 4.85
C PRO A 98 -25.08 -13.50 6.29
N GLU A 99 -24.46 -14.67 6.50
CA GLU A 99 -23.99 -15.14 7.79
C GLU A 99 -22.69 -14.46 8.29
N PHE A 100 -22.02 -13.67 7.42
CA PHE A 100 -20.78 -12.96 7.69
C PHE A 100 -20.99 -11.43 7.68
N PRO A 101 -21.36 -10.81 8.81
CA PRO A 101 -21.39 -9.35 8.94
C PRO A 101 -20.03 -8.74 8.58
N ILE A 102 -20.02 -7.76 7.68
CA ILE A 102 -18.81 -7.10 7.17
C ILE A 102 -18.98 -5.58 7.19
N GLU A 103 -17.99 -4.87 7.75
CA GLU A 103 -17.98 -3.41 7.89
C GLU A 103 -16.60 -2.81 7.56
N HIS A 104 -16.53 -1.51 7.25
CA HIS A 104 -15.25 -0.80 7.08
C HIS A 104 -14.49 -0.65 8.40
N MET A 105 -13.16 -0.51 8.36
CA MET A 105 -12.35 -0.34 9.56
C MET A 105 -12.58 1.01 10.26
N SER A 106 -12.93 0.88 11.54
CA SER A 106 -13.07 1.93 12.55
C SER A 106 -12.67 1.33 13.90
N VAL A 107 -12.40 2.16 14.91
CA VAL A 107 -12.01 1.68 16.25
C VAL A 107 -13.09 0.77 16.84
N LYS A 108 -14.36 1.13 16.64
CA LYS A 108 -15.53 0.34 17.04
C LYS A 108 -15.57 -1.02 16.34
N ASN A 109 -15.49 -1.05 15.01
CA ASN A 109 -15.73 -2.27 14.24
C ASN A 109 -14.60 -3.29 14.41
N LEU A 110 -13.35 -2.84 14.51
CA LEU A 110 -12.21 -3.71 14.81
C LEU A 110 -12.39 -4.37 16.19
N GLY A 111 -12.79 -3.61 17.22
CA GLY A 111 -13.01 -4.10 18.57
C GLY A 111 -14.13 -5.15 18.73
N THR A 112 -15.02 -5.27 17.74
CA THR A 112 -16.11 -6.27 17.73
C THR A 112 -15.92 -7.39 16.69
N SER A 113 -14.89 -7.31 15.84
CA SER A 113 -14.67 -8.27 14.75
C SER A 113 -13.84 -9.48 15.19
N GLN A 114 -13.93 -10.57 14.44
CA GLN A 114 -13.11 -11.77 14.62
C GLN A 114 -12.06 -11.90 13.51
N TYR A 115 -12.26 -11.20 12.39
CA TYR A 115 -11.38 -11.24 11.22
C TYR A 115 -11.18 -9.85 10.64
N VAL A 116 -9.97 -9.59 10.12
CA VAL A 116 -9.70 -8.47 9.23
C VAL A 116 -9.51 -8.99 7.80
N VAL A 117 -10.13 -8.31 6.85
CA VAL A 117 -9.93 -8.46 5.41
C VAL A 117 -9.03 -7.31 4.97
N ASN A 118 -7.95 -7.60 4.26
CA ASN A 118 -7.04 -6.59 3.71
C ASN A 118 -6.63 -6.97 2.28
N GLY A 119 -6.25 -6.00 1.46
CA GLY A 119 -6.02 -6.26 0.04
C GLY A 119 -5.19 -5.22 -0.71
N THR A 120 -4.52 -5.69 -1.75
CA THR A 120 -3.57 -4.90 -2.54
C THR A 120 -3.86 -4.99 -4.04
N ILE A 121 -3.91 -3.84 -4.70
CA ILE A 121 -3.86 -3.71 -6.16
C ILE A 121 -2.39 -3.62 -6.56
N ARG A 122 -1.98 -4.26 -7.66
CA ARG A 122 -0.69 -3.99 -8.31
C ARG A 122 -0.71 -4.27 -9.81
N LEU A 123 -0.01 -3.44 -10.58
CA LEU A 123 0.28 -3.70 -12.00
C LEU A 123 1.07 -5.01 -12.17
N ASP A 124 0.61 -5.90 -13.05
CA ASP A 124 1.36 -7.11 -13.40
C ASP A 124 2.43 -6.81 -14.45
N LYS A 125 3.67 -6.63 -13.97
CA LYS A 125 4.84 -6.38 -14.82
C LYS A 125 5.30 -7.61 -15.61
N ALA A 126 4.91 -8.83 -15.21
CA ALA A 126 5.31 -10.05 -15.92
C ALA A 126 4.47 -10.28 -17.17
N SER A 127 3.16 -10.01 -17.10
CA SER A 127 2.20 -10.21 -18.21
C SER A 127 2.17 -9.07 -19.25
N GLY A 128 3.16 -8.17 -19.23
CA GLY A 128 3.29 -7.11 -20.25
C GLY A 128 2.45 -5.86 -20.00
N SER A 129 2.42 -5.34 -18.77
CA SER A 129 1.94 -3.98 -18.41
C SER A 129 0.46 -3.62 -18.67
N GLY A 130 -0.36 -4.54 -19.21
CA GLY A 130 -1.78 -4.30 -19.48
C GLY A 130 -2.75 -4.65 -18.34
N TYR A 131 -2.34 -5.49 -17.38
CA TYR A 131 -3.23 -6.08 -16.37
C TYR A 131 -2.80 -5.75 -14.94
N TYR A 132 -3.75 -5.89 -14.01
CA TYR A 132 -3.52 -5.72 -12.57
C TYR A 132 -3.85 -7.02 -11.84
N ARG A 133 -3.29 -7.19 -10.65
CA ARG A 133 -3.61 -8.27 -9.72
C ARG A 133 -4.14 -7.67 -8.44
N VAL A 134 -5.36 -8.07 -8.06
CA VAL A 134 -5.94 -7.79 -6.75
C VAL A 134 -5.76 -9.03 -5.90
N SER A 135 -4.88 -8.95 -4.90
CA SER A 135 -4.72 -10.00 -3.88
C SER A 135 -5.40 -9.55 -2.59
N SER A 136 -6.04 -10.48 -1.90
CA SER A 136 -6.70 -10.20 -0.62
C SER A 136 -6.62 -11.41 0.31
N SER A 137 -6.51 -11.13 1.60
CA SER A 137 -6.32 -12.10 2.69
C SER A 137 -7.30 -11.84 3.83
N VAL A 138 -7.64 -12.90 4.57
CA VAL A 138 -8.46 -12.84 5.78
C VAL A 138 -7.65 -13.34 6.97
N VAL A 139 -7.38 -12.46 7.92
CA VAL A 139 -6.57 -12.76 9.12
C VAL A 139 -7.49 -12.92 10.33
N ASP A 140 -7.34 -14.00 11.08
CA ASP A 140 -8.01 -14.23 12.36
C ASP A 140 -7.41 -13.32 13.45
N LEU A 141 -8.21 -12.37 13.95
CA LEU A 141 -7.77 -11.32 14.88
C LEU A 141 -7.35 -11.84 16.26
N LYS A 142 -7.59 -13.12 16.57
CA LYS A 142 -7.16 -13.75 17.82
C LYS A 142 -5.83 -14.48 17.70
N THR A 143 -5.48 -14.97 16.51
CA THR A 143 -4.32 -15.84 16.29
C THR A 143 -3.27 -15.28 15.35
N GLY A 144 -3.61 -14.27 14.55
CA GLY A 144 -2.73 -13.74 13.50
C GLY A 144 -2.59 -14.66 12.28
N MET A 145 -3.28 -15.81 12.23
CA MET A 145 -3.24 -16.70 11.06
C MET A 145 -4.11 -16.17 9.92
N ILE A 146 -3.60 -16.31 8.70
CA ILE A 146 -4.35 -16.13 7.46
C ILE A 146 -5.22 -17.39 7.28
N ILE A 147 -6.55 -17.23 7.28
CA ILE A 147 -7.52 -18.33 7.18
C ILE A 147 -8.17 -18.48 5.79
N ALA A 148 -7.93 -17.50 4.91
CA ALA A 148 -8.25 -17.53 3.49
C ALA A 148 -7.39 -16.51 2.75
N ASN A 149 -7.03 -16.80 1.50
CA ASN A 149 -6.34 -15.87 0.60
C ASN A 149 -6.74 -16.15 -0.86
N SER A 150 -6.84 -15.09 -1.68
CA SER A 150 -7.17 -15.22 -3.10
C SER A 150 -6.58 -14.10 -3.94
N GLU A 151 -6.60 -14.30 -5.26
CA GLU A 151 -6.09 -13.36 -6.25
C GLU A 151 -6.89 -13.43 -7.55
N VAL A 152 -7.22 -12.25 -8.09
CA VAL A 152 -7.88 -12.08 -9.40
C VAL A 152 -7.15 -11.06 -10.27
N TRP A 153 -7.27 -11.23 -11.59
CA TRP A 153 -6.67 -10.34 -12.59
C TRP A 153 -7.68 -9.32 -13.12
N LEU A 154 -7.29 -8.04 -13.19
CA LEU A 154 -8.10 -6.97 -13.79
C LEU A 154 -7.55 -6.54 -15.16
N THR A 155 -8.45 -6.16 -16.05
CA THR A 155 -8.21 -5.25 -17.19
C THR A 155 -7.80 -3.85 -16.69
N LYS A 156 -7.13 -3.01 -17.51
CA LYS A 156 -6.83 -1.59 -17.13
C LYS A 156 -8.07 -0.71 -17.32
N GLU A 157 -8.98 -1.16 -18.15
CA GLU A 157 -10.21 -0.51 -18.57
C GLU A 157 -11.03 -0.02 -17.36
N LYS A 158 -11.31 1.29 -17.33
CA LYS A 158 -12.07 2.02 -16.30
C LYS A 158 -11.41 2.11 -14.91
N LEU A 159 -10.20 1.58 -14.70
CA LEU A 159 -9.48 1.77 -13.44
C LEU A 159 -9.07 3.24 -13.26
N ASN A 160 -9.20 3.75 -12.04
CA ASN A 160 -8.83 5.12 -11.66
C ASN A 160 -7.83 5.11 -10.49
N PHE A 161 -6.60 5.54 -10.75
CA PHE A 161 -5.51 5.55 -9.78
C PHE A 161 -5.31 6.91 -9.09
N GLU A 162 -6.24 7.85 -9.27
CA GLU A 162 -6.24 9.12 -8.52
C GLU A 162 -6.33 8.85 -7.00
N PRO A 163 -5.39 9.34 -6.17
CA PRO A 163 -5.43 9.15 -4.72
C PRO A 163 -6.61 9.86 -4.06
N ILE A 164 -7.11 9.27 -2.97
CA ILE A 164 -8.15 9.88 -2.12
C ILE A 164 -7.62 11.16 -1.43
N ALA A 165 -8.50 12.03 -0.92
CA ALA A 165 -8.11 13.37 -0.49
C ALA A 165 -7.03 13.38 0.60
N SER A 166 -7.11 12.46 1.56
CA SER A 166 -6.12 12.22 2.63
C SER A 166 -4.71 11.81 2.14
N TYR A 167 -4.57 11.35 0.89
CA TYR A 167 -3.29 10.99 0.27
C TYR A 167 -2.86 11.99 -0.83
N LYS A 168 -3.82 12.66 -1.49
CA LYS A 168 -3.62 13.50 -2.67
C LYS A 168 -2.67 14.68 -2.46
N GLU A 169 -2.67 15.32 -1.29
CA GLU A 169 -1.76 16.41 -0.92
C GLU A 169 -0.58 15.96 -0.04
N SER A 170 -0.33 14.65 0.07
CA SER A 170 0.82 14.11 0.80
C SER A 170 2.13 14.62 0.18
N PRO A 171 3.09 15.13 0.97
CA PRO A 171 4.34 15.70 0.46
C PRO A 171 5.35 14.62 -0.02
N MET A 172 5.11 13.35 0.33
CA MET A 172 5.98 12.22 0.00
C MET A 172 5.20 10.89 -0.07
N TYR A 173 5.83 9.86 -0.65
CA TYR A 173 5.25 8.51 -0.75
C TYR A 173 5.43 7.72 0.57
N LEU A 174 4.32 7.20 1.09
CA LEU A 174 4.18 6.82 2.50
C LEU A 174 4.44 5.33 2.78
N LYS A 175 5.20 4.66 1.90
CA LYS A 175 5.54 3.24 2.02
C LYS A 175 6.62 3.04 3.09
N ASP A 176 6.20 2.70 4.30
CA ASP A 176 7.08 2.29 5.40
C ASP A 176 6.99 0.77 5.64
N LYS A 177 7.79 0.27 6.59
CA LYS A 177 7.84 -1.17 6.91
C LYS A 177 6.48 -1.78 7.29
N ARG A 178 5.59 -1.00 7.91
CA ARG A 178 4.22 -1.44 8.26
C ARG A 178 3.39 -1.67 6.99
N VAL A 179 3.58 -0.84 5.96
CA VAL A 179 2.98 -1.08 4.63
C VAL A 179 3.64 -2.26 3.92
N GLU A 180 4.93 -2.47 4.07
CA GLU A 180 5.59 -3.68 3.54
C GLU A 180 5.03 -4.96 4.20
N GLY A 181 4.77 -4.94 5.51
CA GLY A 181 4.08 -6.02 6.23
C GLY A 181 2.62 -6.22 5.77
N TYR A 182 1.89 -5.15 5.47
CA TYR A 182 0.54 -5.24 4.89
C TYR A 182 0.60 -5.98 3.56
N ILE A 183 1.51 -5.58 2.67
CA ILE A 183 1.67 -6.17 1.32
C ILE A 183 2.20 -7.62 1.41
N ALA A 184 3.07 -7.93 2.36
CA ALA A 184 3.49 -9.31 2.60
C ALA A 184 2.29 -10.18 3.02
N THR A 185 1.44 -9.67 3.92
CA THR A 185 0.25 -10.38 4.41
C THR A 185 -0.74 -10.72 3.28
N THR A 186 -0.97 -9.81 2.33
CA THR A 186 -1.88 -10.07 1.17
C THR A 186 -1.30 -11.03 0.13
N LEU A 187 -0.01 -11.38 0.24
CA LEU A 187 0.69 -12.30 -0.66
C LEU A 187 1.03 -13.64 0.01
N SER A 188 0.86 -13.75 1.32
CA SER A 188 1.07 -14.99 2.09
C SER A 188 -0.06 -16.00 1.92
N ASN A 189 0.23 -17.26 2.23
CA ASN A 189 -0.69 -18.37 2.04
C ASN A 189 -1.59 -18.61 3.27
N THR A 190 -2.77 -19.20 3.04
CA THR A 190 -3.62 -19.72 4.12
C THR A 190 -2.87 -20.73 4.99
N GLY A 191 -2.89 -20.51 6.31
CA GLY A 191 -2.11 -21.25 7.30
C GLY A 191 -0.83 -20.55 7.76
N GLU A 192 -0.36 -19.52 7.04
CA GLU A 192 0.75 -18.67 7.49
C GLU A 192 0.26 -17.60 8.49
N LEU A 193 1.20 -16.98 9.21
CA LEU A 193 0.92 -15.81 10.04
C LEU A 193 1.00 -14.52 9.20
N ALA A 194 0.11 -13.57 9.46
CA ALA A 194 0.24 -12.20 8.98
C ALA A 194 1.54 -11.56 9.49
N ASP A 195 2.10 -10.62 8.72
CA ASP A 195 3.34 -9.97 9.13
C ASP A 195 3.15 -9.18 10.44
N LYS A 196 4.04 -9.42 11.39
CA LYS A 196 3.96 -8.86 12.74
C LYS A 196 3.97 -7.32 12.76
N SER A 197 4.68 -6.68 11.83
CA SER A 197 4.73 -5.21 11.75
C SER A 197 3.46 -4.59 11.16
N TYR A 198 2.63 -5.37 10.48
CA TYR A 198 1.26 -5.00 10.16
C TYR A 198 0.31 -5.34 11.31
N PHE A 199 0.25 -6.62 11.72
CA PHE A 199 -0.75 -7.15 12.65
C PHE A 199 -0.76 -6.45 14.01
N ASP A 200 0.41 -6.21 14.62
CA ASP A 200 0.53 -5.51 15.91
C ASP A 200 -0.05 -4.07 15.86
N THR A 201 -0.10 -3.47 14.67
CA THR A 201 -0.49 -2.06 14.47
C THR A 201 -1.95 -1.86 14.06
N LEU A 202 -2.73 -2.95 13.93
CA LEU A 202 -4.15 -2.90 13.56
C LEU A 202 -4.98 -1.90 14.42
N PRO A 203 -4.77 -1.75 15.74
CA PRO A 203 -5.48 -0.73 16.53
C PRO A 203 -5.14 0.71 16.11
N THR A 204 -3.93 0.97 15.61
CA THR A 204 -3.56 2.27 14.99
C THR A 204 -4.17 2.41 13.60
N ALA A 205 -4.14 1.34 12.79
CA ALA A 205 -4.74 1.34 11.45
C ALA A 205 -6.23 1.71 11.51
N ALA A 206 -6.96 1.22 12.53
CA ALA A 206 -8.36 1.56 12.75
C ALA A 206 -8.60 3.04 13.10
N VAL A 207 -7.74 3.66 13.91
CA VAL A 207 -7.80 5.12 14.18
C VAL A 207 -7.50 5.91 12.91
N LEU A 208 -6.48 5.52 12.14
CA LEU A 208 -6.09 6.19 10.89
C LEU A 208 -7.17 6.04 9.80
N SER A 209 -7.80 4.88 9.67
CA SER A 209 -8.92 4.63 8.76
C SER A 209 -10.11 5.52 9.09
N GLU A 210 -10.47 5.63 10.38
CA GLU A 210 -11.55 6.50 10.83
C GLU A 210 -11.22 7.99 10.62
N ALA A 211 -9.95 8.38 10.79
CA ALA A 211 -9.46 9.73 10.50
C ALA A 211 -9.49 10.08 9.00
N ASP A 212 -9.08 9.16 8.12
CA ASP A 212 -9.12 9.36 6.66
C ASP A 212 -10.56 9.57 6.16
N VAL A 213 -11.53 8.82 6.69
CA VAL A 213 -12.96 9.00 6.38
C VAL A 213 -13.44 10.40 6.78
N ARG A 214 -12.97 10.95 7.90
CA ARG A 214 -13.25 12.34 8.31
C ARG A 214 -12.58 13.36 7.38
N PHE A 215 -11.30 13.16 7.07
CA PHE A 215 -10.55 14.06 6.20
C PHE A 215 -11.16 14.13 4.80
N ASP A 216 -11.51 12.98 4.22
CA ASP A 216 -12.11 12.87 2.90
C ASP A 216 -13.52 13.47 2.84
N ALA A 217 -14.25 13.51 3.96
CA ALA A 217 -15.53 14.20 4.10
C ALA A 217 -15.39 15.73 4.32
N GLY A 218 -14.16 16.25 4.40
CA GLY A 218 -13.89 17.66 4.71
C GLY A 218 -13.99 18.01 6.21
N ASP A 219 -14.20 17.02 7.07
CA ASP A 219 -14.28 17.16 8.53
C ASP A 219 -12.87 17.21 9.16
N PHE A 220 -12.08 18.19 8.71
CA PHE A 220 -10.64 18.30 9.01
C PHE A 220 -10.34 18.47 10.51
N ALA A 221 -11.30 18.95 11.30
CA ALA A 221 -11.15 19.09 12.75
C ALA A 221 -11.22 17.72 13.45
N ASN A 222 -12.29 16.95 13.25
CA ASN A 222 -12.38 15.61 13.84
C ASN A 222 -11.35 14.64 13.22
N ALA A 223 -10.94 14.86 11.96
CA ALA A 223 -9.80 14.16 11.37
C ALA A 223 -8.49 14.44 12.12
N LEU A 224 -8.20 15.72 12.40
CA LEU A 224 -7.00 16.13 13.15
C LEU A 224 -6.97 15.48 14.54
N ASP A 225 -8.08 15.49 15.27
CA ASP A 225 -8.17 14.89 16.61
C ASP A 225 -7.86 13.38 16.57
N LEU A 226 -8.35 12.67 15.56
CA LEU A 226 -8.05 11.25 15.35
C LEU A 226 -6.60 11.00 14.90
N TYR A 227 -6.02 11.86 14.05
CA TYR A 227 -4.59 11.76 13.70
C TYR A 227 -3.66 12.08 14.89
N GLN A 228 -4.05 12.99 15.79
CA GLN A 228 -3.35 13.24 17.07
C GLN A 228 -3.50 12.05 18.02
N LEU A 229 -4.69 11.44 18.10
CA LEU A 229 -4.90 10.19 18.84
C LEU A 229 -3.98 9.09 18.32
N ALA A 230 -3.82 8.95 17.00
CA ALA A 230 -2.82 8.05 16.41
C ALA A 230 -1.39 8.43 16.82
N GLU A 231 -0.97 9.70 16.73
CA GLU A 231 0.39 10.14 17.11
C GLU A 231 0.74 9.84 18.58
N SER A 232 -0.25 9.93 19.48
CA SER A 232 -0.06 9.65 20.91
C SER A 232 0.29 8.18 21.21
N ARG A 233 0.01 7.25 20.28
CA ARG A 233 0.30 5.82 20.40
C ARG A 233 1.74 5.51 20.05
N ALA A 234 2.35 4.57 20.77
CA ALA A 234 3.75 4.16 20.55
C ALA A 234 4.00 3.60 19.13
N ASP A 235 3.03 2.87 18.59
CA ASP A 235 3.02 2.30 17.23
C ASP A 235 2.48 3.28 16.16
N GLY A 236 1.99 4.45 16.56
CA GLY A 236 1.32 5.41 15.68
C GLY A 236 2.19 6.54 15.12
N LYS A 237 3.48 6.59 15.42
CA LYS A 237 4.42 7.63 14.93
C LYS A 237 4.97 7.31 13.53
N THR A 238 4.05 7.16 12.57
CA THR A 238 4.31 6.63 11.22
C THR A 238 4.43 7.74 10.17
N MET A 239 4.91 7.38 8.97
CA MET A 239 4.90 8.28 7.81
C MET A 239 3.48 8.75 7.47
N LYS A 240 2.49 7.85 7.56
CA LYS A 240 1.08 8.19 7.31
C LYS A 240 0.56 9.22 8.30
N THR A 241 0.78 8.99 9.60
CA THR A 241 0.31 9.89 10.66
C THR A 241 0.87 11.30 10.49
N TYR A 242 2.19 11.44 10.27
CA TYR A 242 2.79 12.77 10.15
C TYR A 242 2.47 13.49 8.84
N SER A 243 2.26 12.76 7.73
CA SER A 243 1.72 13.33 6.50
C SER A 243 0.28 13.83 6.67
N ALA A 244 -0.57 13.04 7.32
CA ALA A 244 -1.96 13.39 7.55
C ALA A 244 -2.15 14.54 8.55
N LEU A 245 -1.32 14.60 9.61
CA LEU A 245 -1.22 15.77 10.50
C LEU A 245 -0.80 17.02 9.72
N TYR A 246 0.26 16.97 8.92
CA TYR A 246 0.72 18.09 8.08
C TYR A 246 -0.40 18.61 7.16
N GLN A 247 -1.12 17.71 6.49
CA GLN A 247 -2.24 18.06 5.63
C GLN A 247 -3.40 18.69 6.43
N SER A 248 -3.79 18.08 7.56
CA SER A 248 -4.92 18.55 8.40
C SER A 248 -4.64 19.93 9.00
N TYR A 249 -3.46 20.13 9.60
CA TYR A 249 -3.02 21.44 10.09
C TYR A 249 -3.03 22.49 8.97
N ARG A 250 -2.62 22.15 7.74
CA ARG A 250 -2.71 23.07 6.59
C ARG A 250 -4.15 23.40 6.17
N LYS A 251 -5.05 22.42 6.13
CA LYS A 251 -6.47 22.66 5.82
C LYS A 251 -7.13 23.60 6.86
N LEU A 252 -6.66 23.53 8.10
CA LEU A 252 -7.09 24.38 9.22
C LEU A 252 -6.27 25.68 9.39
N GLY A 253 -5.32 25.98 8.50
CA GLY A 253 -4.48 27.19 8.55
C GLY A 253 -3.41 27.21 9.68
N GLN A 254 -3.24 26.12 10.42
CA GLN A 254 -2.35 26.00 11.58
C GLN A 254 -0.89 25.78 11.16
N ASN A 255 -0.32 26.76 10.46
CA ASN A 255 0.96 26.65 9.74
C ASN A 255 2.18 26.23 10.61
N GLN A 256 2.21 26.60 11.90
CA GLN A 256 3.32 26.22 12.80
C GLN A 256 3.30 24.72 13.14
N GLU A 257 2.13 24.18 13.49
CA GLU A 257 1.95 22.76 13.78
C GLU A 257 2.06 21.91 12.50
N ALA A 258 1.63 22.45 11.35
CA ALA A 258 1.92 21.83 10.05
C ALA A 258 3.44 21.70 9.81
N GLU A 259 4.22 22.75 10.04
CA GLU A 259 5.68 22.69 9.87
C GLU A 259 6.34 21.67 10.81
N LYS A 260 5.87 21.59 12.06
CA LYS A 260 6.31 20.62 13.07
C LYS A 260 5.95 19.18 12.69
N ALA A 261 4.73 18.93 12.21
CA ALA A 261 4.31 17.62 11.70
C ALA A 261 5.13 17.20 10.47
N PHE A 262 5.40 18.12 9.54
CA PHE A 262 6.28 17.84 8.41
C PHE A 262 7.73 17.58 8.86
N ALA A 263 8.22 18.28 9.87
CA ALA A 263 9.56 18.04 10.38
C ALA A 263 9.69 16.65 11.04
N ASN A 264 8.68 16.21 11.79
CA ASN A 264 8.61 14.84 12.31
C ASN A 264 8.50 13.79 11.18
N LEU A 265 7.76 14.09 10.10
CA LEU A 265 7.68 13.25 8.91
C LEU A 265 9.07 13.04 8.25
N VAL A 266 9.87 14.10 8.18
CA VAL A 266 11.26 14.01 7.69
C VAL A 266 12.12 13.14 8.60
N ASP A 267 12.02 13.28 9.92
CA ASP A 267 12.80 12.46 10.86
C ASP A 267 12.47 10.97 10.73
N VAL A 268 11.18 10.61 10.62
CA VAL A 268 10.75 9.22 10.37
C VAL A 268 11.22 8.73 8.99
N GLY A 269 11.18 9.58 7.97
CA GLY A 269 11.67 9.27 6.62
C GLY A 269 13.18 9.02 6.56
N LEU A 270 13.98 9.77 7.35
CA LEU A 270 15.41 9.56 7.50
C LEU A 270 15.72 8.25 8.24
N VAL A 271 15.02 7.95 9.34
CA VAL A 271 15.18 6.68 10.09
C VAL A 271 14.83 5.46 9.22
N ASN A 272 13.77 5.55 8.41
CA ASN A 272 13.33 4.47 7.53
C ASN A 272 14.09 4.41 6.19
N ASN A 273 15.01 5.33 5.91
CA ASN A 273 15.63 5.53 4.60
C ASN A 273 14.62 5.65 3.43
N ASN A 274 13.42 6.14 3.70
CA ASN A 274 12.41 6.52 2.70
C ASN A 274 12.02 7.99 2.89
N LEU A 275 12.72 8.87 2.18
CA LEU A 275 12.39 10.28 2.10
C LEU A 275 12.12 10.63 0.62
N SER A 276 10.98 10.16 0.12
CA SER A 276 10.58 10.14 -1.29
C SER A 276 9.60 11.27 -1.66
N THR A 277 10.11 12.45 -1.99
CA THR A 277 9.35 13.71 -2.09
C THR A 277 8.63 13.95 -3.43
N ARG A 278 7.45 14.57 -3.36
CA ARG A 278 6.57 14.92 -4.50
C ARG A 278 6.79 16.35 -5.02
N PHE A 279 7.99 16.64 -5.54
CA PHE A 279 8.25 17.91 -6.23
C PHE A 279 7.74 17.87 -7.68
N LEU A 280 6.71 18.67 -7.99
CA LEU A 280 6.23 18.85 -9.35
C LEU A 280 7.09 19.88 -10.09
N PHE A 281 7.76 19.42 -11.14
CA PHE A 281 8.57 20.23 -12.04
C PHE A 281 7.81 20.56 -13.33
N THR A 282 8.07 21.74 -13.89
CA THR A 282 7.60 22.11 -15.22
C THR A 282 8.19 21.16 -16.28
N VAL A 283 7.40 20.84 -17.30
CA VAL A 283 7.77 19.90 -18.37
C VAL A 283 9.11 20.30 -19.00
N LYS A 284 10.04 19.35 -19.08
CA LYS A 284 11.40 19.52 -19.66
C LYS A 284 12.33 20.53 -18.95
N THR A 285 11.96 21.12 -17.81
CA THR A 285 12.84 22.04 -17.04
C THR A 285 13.17 21.55 -15.63
N THR A 286 14.07 22.27 -14.96
CA THR A 286 14.44 22.12 -13.55
C THR A 286 13.59 22.95 -12.59
N ASP A 287 12.68 23.78 -13.10
CA ASP A 287 11.86 24.68 -12.29
C ASP A 287 10.63 23.96 -11.75
N PHE A 288 10.24 24.26 -10.52
CA PHE A 288 8.94 23.82 -10.01
C PHE A 288 7.79 24.44 -10.81
N VAL A 289 6.65 23.76 -10.87
CA VAL A 289 5.41 24.26 -11.51
C VAL A 289 5.07 25.69 -11.06
N ALA A 290 4.42 26.47 -11.93
CA ALA A 290 4.16 27.89 -11.73
C ALA A 290 3.02 28.21 -10.73
N ASP A 291 2.86 27.38 -9.70
CA ASP A 291 1.88 27.55 -8.63
C ASP A 291 2.56 28.13 -7.38
N SER A 292 2.01 29.22 -6.83
CA SER A 292 2.60 29.92 -5.68
C SER A 292 2.41 29.17 -4.35
N SER A 293 1.31 28.42 -4.19
CA SER A 293 1.01 27.62 -3.00
C SER A 293 1.93 26.41 -2.90
N LEU A 294 2.13 25.68 -4.01
CA LEU A 294 3.06 24.57 -4.12
C LEU A 294 4.51 25.05 -3.95
N ARG A 295 4.92 26.15 -4.60
CA ARG A 295 6.26 26.71 -4.41
C ARG A 295 6.54 27.11 -2.95
N SER A 296 5.55 27.66 -2.25
CA SER A 296 5.66 27.98 -0.82
C SER A 296 5.79 26.74 0.06
N GLN A 297 5.03 25.68 -0.24
CA GLN A 297 5.18 24.37 0.42
C GLN A 297 6.54 23.75 0.15
N TYR A 298 7.00 23.72 -1.10
CA TYR A 298 8.29 23.16 -1.48
C TYR A 298 9.46 23.88 -0.80
N ALA A 299 9.37 25.22 -0.64
CA ALA A 299 10.34 25.99 0.13
C ALA A 299 10.36 25.62 1.62
N LEU A 300 9.20 25.33 2.22
CA LEU A 300 9.10 24.81 3.59
C LEU A 300 9.70 23.39 3.69
N TRP A 301 9.37 22.51 2.74
CA TRP A 301 9.84 21.12 2.74
C TRP A 301 11.37 21.04 2.60
N LEU A 302 11.94 21.73 1.61
CA LEU A 302 13.39 21.76 1.38
C LEU A 302 14.13 22.35 2.59
N ARG A 303 13.58 23.38 3.23
CA ARG A 303 14.13 23.98 4.46
C ARG A 303 14.13 22.99 5.63
N GLN A 304 13.02 22.29 5.88
CA GLN A 304 12.95 21.32 6.97
C GLN A 304 13.82 20.08 6.69
N ILE A 305 13.84 19.57 5.44
CA ILE A 305 14.75 18.50 5.03
C ILE A 305 16.21 18.92 5.25
N ALA A 306 16.62 20.09 4.76
CA ALA A 306 17.97 20.62 4.96
C ALA A 306 18.36 20.70 6.45
N ARG A 307 17.47 21.24 7.30
CA ARG A 307 17.69 21.37 8.74
C ARG A 307 17.80 20.02 9.45
N ARG A 308 16.86 19.09 9.22
CA ARG A 308 16.87 17.78 9.89
C ARG A 308 18.05 16.92 9.47
N VAL A 309 18.45 16.97 8.19
CA VAL A 309 19.68 16.32 7.70
C VAL A 309 20.93 16.91 8.36
N ALA A 310 21.00 18.24 8.48
CA ALA A 310 22.10 18.91 9.18
C ALA A 310 22.18 18.52 10.67
N THR A 311 21.03 18.50 11.37
CA THR A 311 20.94 18.11 12.79
C THR A 311 21.25 16.63 13.02
N ALA A 312 20.80 15.74 12.14
CA ALA A 312 21.10 14.30 12.21
C ALA A 312 22.56 13.97 11.84
N GLY A 313 23.30 14.90 11.21
CA GLY A 313 24.71 14.74 10.82
C GLY A 313 24.98 13.78 9.65
N VAL A 314 23.94 13.13 9.14
CA VAL A 314 23.97 12.11 8.07
C VAL A 314 24.40 12.68 6.72
N CYS A 315 24.81 11.80 5.82
CA CYS A 315 25.07 12.13 4.42
C CYS A 315 23.97 11.56 3.51
N LEU A 316 23.68 12.23 2.39
CA LEU A 316 22.60 11.85 1.48
C LEU A 316 23.04 11.74 0.02
N ASN A 317 22.48 10.76 -0.68
CA ASN A 317 22.33 10.80 -2.13
C ASN A 317 20.96 11.42 -2.47
N ILE A 318 20.96 12.55 -3.17
CA ILE A 318 19.77 13.19 -3.73
C ILE A 318 19.57 12.61 -5.13
N VAL A 319 18.50 11.85 -5.33
CA VAL A 319 18.26 11.07 -6.56
C VAL A 319 17.04 11.61 -7.27
N GLY A 320 17.23 12.10 -8.50
CA GLY A 320 16.14 12.50 -9.38
C GLY A 320 15.69 11.34 -10.27
N HIS A 321 14.37 11.26 -10.48
CA HIS A 321 13.73 10.27 -11.35
C HIS A 321 12.88 10.94 -12.44
N SER A 322 12.55 10.21 -13.49
CA SER A 322 11.60 10.62 -14.54
C SER A 322 10.67 9.48 -14.93
N SER A 323 9.53 9.82 -15.52
CA SER A 323 8.70 8.85 -16.24
C SER A 323 9.45 8.22 -17.41
N ARG A 324 8.90 7.09 -17.92
CA ARG A 324 9.48 6.29 -19.00
C ARG A 324 9.40 6.96 -20.39
N SER A 325 8.64 8.04 -20.52
CA SER A 325 8.44 8.75 -21.79
C SER A 325 9.70 9.50 -22.24
N GLY A 326 9.95 9.53 -23.56
CA GLY A 326 11.08 10.26 -24.14
C GLY A 326 12.40 9.45 -24.26
N ASN A 327 13.52 10.17 -24.32
CA ASN A 327 14.84 9.59 -24.60
C ASN A 327 15.62 9.35 -23.29
N GLU A 328 16.24 8.17 -23.13
CA GLU A 328 16.97 7.80 -21.90
C GLU A 328 18.06 8.79 -21.51
N ARG A 329 18.96 9.14 -22.44
CA ARG A 329 20.08 10.06 -22.16
C ARG A 329 19.59 11.45 -21.76
N TYR A 330 18.52 11.93 -22.39
CA TYR A 330 17.88 13.20 -22.00
C TYR A 330 17.26 13.11 -20.60
N ASN A 331 16.56 12.01 -20.29
CA ASN A 331 15.94 11.77 -19.00
C ASN A 331 16.95 11.63 -17.86
N ASP A 332 18.12 11.02 -18.12
CA ASP A 332 19.25 11.00 -17.20
C ASP A 332 19.77 12.39 -16.88
N GLN A 333 20.00 13.20 -17.92
CA GLN A 333 20.49 14.57 -17.77
C GLN A 333 19.46 15.45 -17.02
N LEU A 334 18.19 15.40 -17.41
CA LEU A 334 17.12 16.17 -16.77
C LEU A 334 16.91 15.77 -15.30
N SER A 335 16.90 14.46 -15.01
CA SER A 335 16.74 13.97 -13.63
C SER A 335 17.94 14.34 -12.75
N GLN A 336 19.17 14.27 -13.26
CA GLN A 336 20.36 14.74 -12.53
C GLN A 336 20.33 16.26 -12.31
N GLN A 337 19.93 17.05 -13.31
CA GLN A 337 19.80 18.50 -13.19
C GLN A 337 18.75 18.90 -12.15
N ARG A 338 17.63 18.17 -12.04
CA ARG A 338 16.61 18.37 -11.00
C ARG A 338 17.15 18.06 -9.60
N ALA A 339 17.90 16.97 -9.44
CA ALA A 339 18.57 16.66 -8.18
C ALA A 339 19.60 17.74 -7.78
N LEU A 340 20.38 18.26 -8.74
CA LEU A 340 21.32 19.37 -8.53
C LEU A 340 20.61 20.69 -8.18
N ALA A 341 19.43 20.96 -8.76
CA ALA A 341 18.63 22.13 -8.40
C ALA A 341 18.11 22.04 -6.96
N VAL A 342 17.58 20.88 -6.56
CA VAL A 342 17.18 20.59 -5.18
C VAL A 342 18.35 20.73 -4.19
N GLN A 343 19.53 20.18 -4.52
CA GLN A 343 20.74 20.29 -3.72
C GLN A 343 21.13 21.76 -3.46
N LYS A 344 21.09 22.61 -4.49
CA LYS A 344 21.39 24.05 -4.39
C LYS A 344 20.37 24.79 -3.53
N LEU A 345 19.08 24.48 -3.66
CA LEU A 345 18.03 25.13 -2.84
C LEU A 345 18.18 24.82 -1.35
N MET A 346 18.65 23.61 -0.99
CA MET A 346 18.94 23.24 0.40
C MET A 346 20.12 24.00 1.02
N GLN A 347 21.05 24.54 0.21
CA GLN A 347 22.28 25.18 0.70
C GLN A 347 22.02 26.37 1.64
N LYS A 348 20.89 27.07 1.49
CA LYS A 348 20.48 28.18 2.35
C LYS A 348 20.31 27.77 3.81
N ASP A 349 19.76 26.59 4.05
CA ASP A 349 19.42 26.07 5.38
C ASP A 349 20.36 24.93 5.83
N PHE A 350 21.21 24.42 4.93
CA PHE A 350 22.29 23.48 5.20
C PHE A 350 23.58 23.89 4.46
N PRO A 351 24.42 24.78 5.02
CA PRO A 351 25.61 25.29 4.32
C PRO A 351 26.63 24.22 3.91
N GLN A 352 26.68 23.07 4.61
CA GLN A 352 27.54 21.93 4.30
C GLN A 352 26.94 20.94 3.28
N VAL A 353 25.80 21.25 2.65
CA VAL A 353 25.08 20.33 1.74
C VAL A 353 25.97 19.82 0.60
N MET A 354 26.89 20.63 0.08
CA MET A 354 27.76 20.24 -1.04
C MET A 354 28.87 19.25 -0.64
N GLN A 355 29.22 19.19 0.65
CA GLN A 355 30.18 18.25 1.23
C GLN A 355 29.48 16.99 1.75
N LYS A 356 28.27 17.15 2.29
CA LYS A 356 27.47 16.09 2.93
C LYS A 356 26.51 15.37 1.98
N THR A 357 26.31 15.84 0.75
CA THR A 357 25.38 15.21 -0.20
C THR A 357 25.92 15.12 -1.62
N LYS A 358 25.38 14.20 -2.42
CA LYS A 358 25.70 14.02 -3.85
C LYS A 358 24.41 13.92 -4.67
N ALA A 359 24.37 14.57 -5.84
CA ALA A 359 23.19 14.60 -6.70
C ALA A 359 23.34 13.64 -7.91
N TYR A 360 22.35 12.78 -8.11
CA TYR A 360 22.32 11.75 -9.14
C TYR A 360 21.03 11.80 -9.97
N GLY A 361 21.15 11.52 -11.27
CA GLY A 361 20.00 11.21 -12.13
C GLY A 361 19.90 9.71 -12.35
N LYS A 362 18.67 9.18 -12.35
CA LYS A 362 18.38 7.78 -12.69
C LYS A 362 17.53 7.62 -13.95
N GLY A 363 17.07 8.73 -14.54
CA GLY A 363 16.12 8.71 -15.64
C GLY A 363 14.91 7.87 -15.26
N PHE A 364 14.56 6.91 -16.12
CA PHE A 364 13.50 5.93 -15.85
C PHE A 364 13.97 4.56 -15.32
N ARG A 365 15.27 4.38 -15.02
CA ARG A 365 15.82 3.05 -14.66
C ARG A 365 15.38 2.55 -13.27
N GLU A 366 14.86 3.43 -12.43
CA GLU A 366 14.38 3.12 -11.07
C GLU A 366 12.90 3.51 -10.91
N ASN A 367 12.10 3.22 -11.95
CA ASN A 367 10.66 3.46 -11.98
C ASN A 367 9.91 2.41 -11.19
N ILE A 368 9.00 2.89 -10.35
CA ILE A 368 8.19 2.11 -9.43
C ILE A 368 6.95 1.59 -10.15
N ILE A 369 6.34 2.36 -11.05
CA ILE A 369 5.29 1.88 -11.97
C ILE A 369 5.90 1.59 -13.35
N GLY A 370 6.28 2.64 -14.09
CA GLY A 370 6.99 2.55 -15.36
C GLY A 370 6.12 2.34 -16.60
N THR A 371 4.83 2.73 -16.60
CA THR A 371 3.99 2.53 -17.80
C THR A 371 4.31 3.50 -18.93
N GLY A 372 4.72 4.74 -18.60
CA GLY A 372 4.92 5.81 -19.58
C GLY A 372 3.62 6.51 -20.01
N SER A 373 2.54 6.33 -19.25
CA SER A 373 1.26 7.03 -19.42
C SER A 373 1.30 8.48 -18.93
N ASP A 374 2.24 8.78 -18.03
CA ASP A 374 2.38 10.09 -17.37
C ASP A 374 1.13 10.56 -16.58
N ASP A 375 0.18 9.65 -16.30
CA ASP A 375 -1.04 9.92 -15.53
C ASP A 375 -0.78 9.95 -14.00
N ALA A 376 -1.84 9.82 -13.18
CA ALA A 376 -1.74 9.78 -11.72
C ALA A 376 -1.00 8.53 -11.20
N GLN A 377 -1.12 7.40 -11.89
CA GLN A 377 -0.45 6.13 -11.57
C GLN A 377 1.08 6.29 -11.69
N ASP A 378 1.55 6.85 -12.81
CA ASP A 378 2.97 7.09 -13.08
C ASP A 378 3.56 8.25 -12.25
N ALA A 379 2.78 8.95 -11.41
CA ALA A 379 3.27 10.11 -10.64
C ALA A 379 4.43 9.78 -9.69
N ILE A 380 4.53 8.55 -9.20
CA ILE A 380 5.61 8.06 -8.34
C ILE A 380 6.97 7.91 -9.05
N ASP A 381 6.98 7.87 -10.38
CA ASP A 381 8.21 7.83 -11.18
C ASP A 381 8.84 9.23 -11.33
N ARG A 382 8.10 10.30 -11.02
CA ARG A 382 8.52 11.70 -11.18
C ARG A 382 8.85 12.33 -9.82
N ARG A 383 9.64 11.62 -9.03
CA ARG A 383 10.01 11.96 -7.64
C ARG A 383 11.45 12.49 -7.50
N VAL A 384 11.73 13.09 -6.34
CA VAL A 384 13.10 13.25 -5.84
C VAL A 384 13.23 12.49 -4.53
N GLU A 385 14.18 11.57 -4.49
CA GLU A 385 14.38 10.60 -3.41
C GLU A 385 15.68 10.93 -2.66
N PHE A 386 15.60 11.06 -1.34
CA PHE A 386 16.74 11.38 -0.48
C PHE A 386 17.18 10.10 0.26
N ARG A 387 18.24 9.45 -0.22
CA ARG A 387 18.75 8.19 0.34
C ARG A 387 19.86 8.48 1.34
N VAL A 388 19.72 8.00 2.57
CA VAL A 388 20.76 8.03 3.60
C VAL A 388 21.91 7.14 3.19
N VAL A 389 23.14 7.64 3.32
CA VAL A 389 24.39 6.93 3.03
C VAL A 389 25.44 7.21 4.10
N GLU A 390 26.43 6.32 4.20
CA GLU A 390 27.65 6.60 4.96
C GLU A 390 28.28 7.91 4.47
N CYS A 391 28.73 8.74 5.41
CA CYS A 391 29.56 9.88 5.05
C CYS A 391 30.92 9.41 4.54
N GLY A 392 31.33 9.91 3.38
CA GLY A 392 32.69 9.74 2.90
C GLY A 392 33.70 10.28 3.91
N ARG A 393 34.84 9.57 4.01
CA ARG A 393 36.03 10.05 4.71
C ARG A 393 36.75 11.11 3.89
#